data_AF-A0A1G2CQS3-F1
#
_entry.id   AF-A0A1G2CQS3-F1
#
_cell.length_a   1.000
_cell.length_b   1.000
_cell.length_c   1.000
_cell.angle_alpha   90.00
_cell.angle_beta   90.00
_cell.angle_gamma   90.00
#
_symmetry.space_group_name_H-M   'P 1'
#
loop_
_entity.id
_entity.type
_entity.pdbx_description
1 polymer ?
#
loop_
_entity_poly.entity_id
_entity_poly.type
_entity_poly.pdbx_seq_one_letter_code
_entity_poly.pdbx_strand_id
1 'polypeptide(L)'
;MLPQYTKYKKGLGVVLGVILIFVIAYLAVFGRALSQKENHIGIVFALPKVILGSGVARIDEKTYLSKNSISFVQVMEKQGFTYTEQLGASYFFEKDEDSYLSIGRMYSSHFMVFTYPTKN
;
A
#
# COMPACT_ATOMS: atom_id res chain seq x y z
N MET A 1 -49.87 2.49 18.24
CA MET A 1 -48.48 2.08 18.57
C MET A 1 -48.42 0.57 18.40
N LEU A 2 -47.59 -0.12 17.60
CA LEU A 2 -46.34 0.13 16.88
C LEU A 2 -46.27 -0.85 15.68
N PRO A 3 -46.00 -0.41 14.43
CA PRO A 3 -45.50 -1.34 13.41
C PRO A 3 -44.20 -0.87 12.71
N GLN A 4 -43.57 0.23 13.15
CA GLN A 4 -42.35 0.72 12.49
C GLN A 4 -41.05 -0.02 12.89
N TYR A 5 -41.02 -0.75 14.00
CA TYR A 5 -39.79 -1.38 14.52
C TYR A 5 -39.29 -2.59 13.73
N THR A 6 -40.12 -3.26 12.93
CA THR A 6 -39.78 -4.50 12.23
C THR A 6 -39.09 -4.28 10.87
N LYS A 7 -39.30 -3.14 10.21
CA LYS A 7 -38.65 -2.81 8.93
C LYS A 7 -37.15 -2.52 9.10
N TYR A 8 -36.77 -1.80 10.15
CA TYR A 8 -35.37 -1.45 10.42
C TYR A 8 -34.50 -2.66 10.76
N LYS A 9 -35.05 -3.68 11.46
CA LYS A 9 -34.32 -4.92 11.78
C LYS A 9 -33.93 -5.72 10.53
N LYS A 10 -34.79 -5.76 9.52
CA LYS A 10 -34.50 -6.43 8.23
C LYS A 10 -33.43 -5.67 7.43
N GLY A 11 -33.51 -4.34 7.40
CA GLY A 11 -32.49 -3.50 6.76
C GLY A 11 -31.11 -3.64 7.43
N LEU A 12 -31.07 -3.67 8.76
CA LEU A 12 -29.83 -3.81 9.52
C LEU A 12 -29.13 -5.16 9.25
N GLY A 13 -29.89 -6.26 9.19
CA GLY A 13 -29.34 -7.57 8.85
C GLY A 13 -28.76 -7.63 7.43
N VAL A 14 -29.41 -6.99 6.47
CA VAL A 14 -28.90 -6.89 5.08
C VAL A 14 -27.63 -6.06 5.03
N VAL A 15 -27.59 -4.90 5.71
CA VAL A 15 -26.41 -4.04 5.78
C VAL A 15 -25.23 -4.77 6.42
N LEU A 16 -25.45 -5.46 7.54
CA LEU A 16 -24.42 -6.27 8.20
C LEU A 16 -23.92 -7.41 7.31
N GLY A 17 -24.82 -8.07 6.58
CA GLY A 17 -24.46 -9.11 5.62
C GLY A 17 -23.59 -8.58 4.47
N VAL A 18 -23.93 -7.40 3.92
CA VAL A 18 -23.13 -6.75 2.87
C VAL A 18 -21.75 -6.38 3.41
N ILE A 19 -21.66 -5.76 4.59
CA ILE A 19 -20.38 -5.43 5.23
C ILE A 19 -19.53 -6.68 5.44
N LEU A 20 -20.13 -7.78 5.92
CA LEU A 20 -19.44 -9.03 6.13
C LEU A 20 -18.87 -9.62 4.84
N ILE A 21 -19.61 -9.56 3.73
CA ILE A 21 -19.13 -10.00 2.41
C ILE A 21 -17.92 -9.16 1.98
N PHE A 22 -17.98 -7.84 2.15
CA PHE A 22 -16.86 -6.96 1.84
C PHE A 22 -15.63 -7.26 2.70
N VAL A 23 -15.82 -7.54 4.00
CA VAL A 23 -14.72 -7.92 4.90
C VAL A 23 -14.12 -9.26 4.49
N ILE A 24 -14.93 -10.25 4.13
CA ILE A 24 -14.42 -11.57 3.67
C ILE A 24 -13.67 -11.42 2.34
N ALA A 25 -14.22 -10.68 1.38
CA ALA A 25 -13.55 -10.42 0.10
C ALA A 25 -12.21 -9.69 0.31
N TYR A 26 -12.18 -8.74 1.23
CA TYR A 26 -10.97 -8.03 1.64
C TYR A 26 -9.94 -8.99 2.27
N LEU A 27 -10.35 -9.81 3.24
CA LEU A 27 -9.47 -10.79 3.88
C LEU A 27 -9.00 -11.89 2.90
N ALA A 28 -9.80 -12.27 1.90
CA ALA A 28 -9.38 -13.24 0.89
C ALA A 28 -8.25 -12.69 0.00
N VAL A 29 -8.32 -11.41 -0.37
CA VAL A 29 -7.32 -10.76 -1.22
C VAL A 29 -6.08 -10.32 -0.42
N PHE A 30 -6.29 -9.79 0.78
CA PHE A 30 -5.25 -9.14 1.58
C PHE A 30 -4.85 -9.92 2.84
N GLY A 31 -5.54 -11.00 3.21
CA GLY A 31 -5.31 -11.71 4.47
C GLY A 31 -3.97 -12.43 4.56
N ARG A 32 -3.44 -12.94 3.44
CA ARG A 32 -2.04 -13.45 3.41
C ARG A 32 -1.03 -12.33 3.64
N ALA A 33 -1.38 -11.13 3.23
CA ALA A 33 -0.57 -9.95 3.38
C ALA A 33 -0.62 -9.43 4.84
N LEU A 34 -1.75 -9.61 5.55
CA LEU A 34 -1.97 -9.30 6.99
C LEU A 34 -1.16 -10.18 7.98
N SER A 35 -0.45 -11.21 7.52
CA SER A 35 0.32 -12.13 8.37
C SER A 35 1.81 -11.78 8.44
N GLN A 36 2.28 -10.78 7.69
CA GLN A 36 3.68 -10.34 7.71
C GLN A 36 3.89 -9.27 8.81
N LYS A 37 5.09 -9.11 9.37
CA LYS A 37 5.40 -8.03 10.35
C LYS A 37 5.36 -6.60 9.75
N GLU A 38 4.52 -6.35 8.76
CA GLU A 38 4.39 -5.06 8.12
C GLU A 38 3.26 -4.24 8.76
N ASN A 39 3.36 -2.92 8.66
CA ASN A 39 2.33 -2.01 9.12
C ASN A 39 1.08 -2.10 8.21
N HIS A 40 0.26 -3.13 8.44
CA HIS A 40 -0.93 -3.41 7.63
C HIS A 40 -1.91 -2.27 7.59
N ILE A 41 -2.07 -1.55 8.71
CA ILE A 41 -2.93 -0.38 8.79
C ILE A 41 -2.47 0.68 7.79
N GLY A 42 -1.16 0.99 7.77
CA GLY A 42 -0.58 1.89 6.79
C GLY A 42 -0.81 1.45 5.34
N ILE A 43 -0.73 0.14 5.07
CA ILE A 43 -0.98 -0.42 3.74
C ILE A 43 -2.45 -0.27 3.33
N VAL A 44 -3.40 -0.55 4.24
CA VAL A 44 -4.85 -0.37 3.97
C VAL A 44 -5.13 1.07 3.55
N PHE A 45 -4.53 2.05 4.23
CA PHE A 45 -4.70 3.46 3.90
C PHE A 45 -3.92 3.92 2.66
N ALA A 46 -2.82 3.26 2.33
CA ALA A 46 -2.02 3.53 1.14
C ALA A 46 -2.65 2.97 -0.14
N LEU A 47 -3.32 1.82 -0.08
CA LEU A 47 -3.86 1.11 -1.24
C LEU A 47 -4.77 1.97 -2.14
N PRO A 48 -5.78 2.71 -1.64
CA PRO A 48 -6.60 3.56 -2.49
C PRO A 48 -5.78 4.62 -3.24
N LYS A 49 -4.76 5.20 -2.58
CA LYS A 49 -3.88 6.21 -3.19
C LYS A 49 -3.01 5.61 -4.29
N VAL A 50 -2.55 4.36 -4.11
CA VAL A 50 -1.78 3.64 -5.12
C VAL A 50 -2.66 3.24 -6.31
N ILE A 51 -3.87 2.74 -6.06
CA ILE A 51 -4.78 2.25 -7.10
C ILE A 51 -5.37 3.39 -7.94
N LEU A 52 -5.76 4.49 -7.29
CA LEU A 52 -6.48 5.61 -7.92
C LEU A 52 -5.60 6.81 -8.25
N GLY A 53 -4.37 6.86 -7.72
CA GLY A 53 -3.49 8.02 -7.79
C GLY A 53 -2.15 7.75 -8.48
N SER A 54 -1.07 8.26 -7.89
CA SER A 54 0.30 8.29 -8.45
C SER A 54 0.99 6.94 -8.57
N GLY A 55 0.31 5.82 -8.25
CA GLY A 55 0.92 4.50 -8.25
C GLY A 55 1.91 4.24 -7.11
N VAL A 56 2.10 5.20 -6.20
CA VAL A 56 2.97 5.11 -5.02
C VAL A 56 2.34 5.86 -3.86
N ALA A 57 2.39 5.30 -2.66
CA ALA A 57 1.99 5.96 -1.44
C ALA A 57 2.89 5.54 -0.28
N ARG A 58 3.15 6.47 0.64
CA ARG A 58 3.93 6.20 1.85
C ARG A 58 3.08 5.41 2.85
N ILE A 59 3.61 4.29 3.34
CA ILE A 59 2.99 3.43 4.37
C ILE A 59 3.33 3.98 5.76
N ASP A 60 4.60 4.34 5.96
CA ASP A 60 5.16 4.87 7.20
C ASP A 60 6.41 5.74 6.91
N GLU A 61 7.12 6.17 7.95
CA GLU A 61 8.31 7.02 7.79
C GLU A 61 9.42 6.39 6.93
N LYS A 62 9.49 5.06 6.82
CA LYS A 62 10.59 4.37 6.18
C LYS A 62 10.17 3.57 4.96
N THR A 63 8.88 3.51 4.64
CA THR A 63 8.36 2.51 3.72
C THR A 63 7.29 3.08 2.78
N TYR A 64 7.35 2.66 1.51
CA TYR A 64 6.42 3.02 0.44
C TYR A 64 5.76 1.77 -0.13
N LEU A 65 4.47 1.88 -0.43
CA LEU A 65 3.74 0.94 -1.27
C LEU A 65 3.75 1.48 -2.69
N SER A 66 4.09 0.64 -3.66
CA SER A 66 4.07 1.00 -5.08
C SER A 66 3.43 -0.10 -5.92
N LYS A 67 2.83 0.27 -7.05
CA LYS A 67 2.33 -0.67 -8.06
C LYS A 67 3.47 -1.44 -8.75
N ASN A 68 4.61 -0.80 -8.96
CA ASN A 68 5.81 -1.38 -9.55
C ASN A 68 7.05 -0.54 -9.26
N SER A 69 8.24 -1.01 -9.65
CA SER A 69 9.50 -0.28 -9.47
C SER A 69 9.55 1.05 -10.23
N ILE A 70 9.00 1.10 -11.45
CA ILE A 70 9.02 2.29 -12.31
C ILE A 70 8.29 3.46 -11.65
N SER A 71 7.09 3.23 -11.11
CA SER A 71 6.32 4.24 -10.41
C SER A 71 7.06 4.75 -9.17
N PHE A 72 7.74 3.85 -8.43
CA PHE A 72 8.54 4.24 -7.27
C PHE A 72 9.70 5.15 -7.66
N VAL A 73 10.48 4.77 -8.68
CA VAL A 73 11.60 5.57 -9.20
C VAL A 73 11.13 6.97 -9.61
N GLN A 74 10.06 7.08 -10.41
CA GLN A 74 9.52 8.37 -10.84
C GLN A 74 9.11 9.29 -9.68
N VAL A 75 8.61 8.71 -8.58
CA VAL A 75 8.24 9.49 -7.39
C VAL A 75 9.47 9.94 -6.62
N MET A 76 10.53 9.12 -6.56
CA MET A 76 11.81 9.53 -5.96
C MET A 76 12.48 10.62 -6.81
N GLU A 77 12.41 10.54 -8.13
CA GLU A 77 12.91 11.58 -9.05
C GLU A 77 12.23 12.93 -8.83
N LYS A 78 10.91 12.93 -8.64
CA LYS A 78 10.16 14.13 -8.26
C LYS A 78 10.52 14.69 -6.88
N GLN A 79 11.14 13.88 -6.02
CA GLN A 79 11.65 14.29 -4.70
C GLN A 79 13.13 14.72 -4.73
N GLY A 80 13.71 14.83 -5.93
CA GLY A 80 15.08 15.30 -6.15
C GLY A 80 16.15 14.22 -6.05
N PHE A 81 15.78 12.94 -6.09
CA PHE A 81 16.74 11.85 -6.23
C PHE A 81 16.99 11.55 -7.71
N THR A 82 18.21 11.27 -8.12
CA THR A 82 18.52 10.77 -9.47
C THR A 82 18.67 9.27 -9.39
N TYR A 83 17.90 8.51 -10.17
CA TYR A 83 18.06 7.04 -10.20
C TYR A 83 19.31 6.66 -11.00
N THR A 84 20.13 5.80 -10.40
CA THR A 84 21.40 5.34 -11.01
C THR A 84 21.24 3.94 -11.60
N GLU A 85 20.95 2.95 -10.77
CA GLU A 85 20.84 1.55 -11.21
C GLU A 85 20.07 0.66 -10.23
N GLN A 86 19.76 -0.57 -10.66
CA GLN A 86 19.14 -1.61 -9.84
C GLN A 86 20.01 -2.86 -9.86
N LEU A 87 20.35 -3.37 -8.66
CA LEU A 87 21.05 -4.64 -8.48
C LEU A 87 20.20 -5.56 -7.59
N GLY A 88 19.56 -6.55 -8.21
CA GLY A 88 18.64 -7.45 -7.51
C GLY A 88 17.45 -6.69 -6.90
N ALA A 89 17.35 -6.70 -5.57
CA ALA A 89 16.33 -5.99 -4.81
C ALA A 89 16.74 -4.53 -4.46
N SER A 90 17.97 -4.14 -4.75
CA SER A 90 18.54 -2.84 -4.39
C SER A 90 18.38 -1.83 -5.52
N TYR A 91 17.95 -0.62 -5.17
CA TYR A 91 17.77 0.53 -6.06
C TYR A 91 18.66 1.66 -5.57
N PHE A 92 19.59 2.08 -6.43
CA PHE A 92 20.57 3.12 -6.13
C PHE A 92 20.09 4.48 -6.65
N PHE A 93 20.27 5.49 -5.83
CA PHE A 93 19.92 6.87 -6.12
C PHE A 93 21.05 7.81 -5.72
N GLU A 94 21.13 8.97 -6.35
CA GLU A 94 22.03 10.06 -6.00
C GLU A 94 21.24 11.30 -5.62
N LYS A 95 21.70 12.03 -4.60
CA LYS A 95 21.13 13.33 -4.23
C LYS A 95 22.18 14.14 -3.48
N ASP A 96 22.43 15.38 -3.92
CA ASP A 96 23.41 16.28 -3.29
C ASP A 96 24.81 15.63 -3.15
N GLU A 97 25.31 14.98 -4.21
CA GLU A 97 26.59 14.23 -4.27
C GLU A 97 26.69 12.98 -3.37
N ASP A 98 25.64 12.68 -2.61
CA ASP A 98 25.56 11.48 -1.77
C ASP A 98 24.84 10.33 -2.50
N SER A 99 25.32 9.10 -2.27
CA SER A 99 24.65 7.87 -2.73
C SER A 99 23.64 7.37 -1.69
N TYR A 100 22.47 6.98 -2.17
CA TYR A 100 21.38 6.44 -1.39
C TYR A 100 20.94 5.08 -1.93
N LEU A 101 20.50 4.23 -1.02
CA LEU A 101 20.00 2.89 -1.31
C LEU A 101 18.55 2.75 -0.85
N SER A 102 17.71 2.17 -1.71
CA SER A 102 16.38 1.67 -1.38
C SER A 102 16.32 0.17 -1.65
N ILE A 103 15.61 -0.57 -0.80
CA ILE A 103 15.38 -2.01 -0.97
C ILE A 103 13.92 -2.21 -1.35
N GLY A 104 13.70 -2.84 -2.50
CA GLY A 104 12.39 -3.24 -3.00
C GLY A 104 12.10 -4.72 -2.75
N ARG A 105 10.88 -5.04 -2.30
CA ARG A 105 10.38 -6.41 -2.21
C ARG A 105 8.96 -6.54 -2.76
N MET A 106 8.61 -7.73 -3.24
CA MET A 106 7.24 -8.02 -3.63
C MET A 106 6.37 -8.20 -2.38
N TYR A 107 5.26 -7.46 -2.30
CA TYR A 107 4.27 -7.59 -1.23
C TYR A 107 3.12 -8.50 -1.65
N SER A 108 2.63 -8.31 -2.87
CA SER A 108 1.65 -9.20 -3.51
C SER A 108 1.94 -9.29 -4.99
N SER A 109 1.16 -10.10 -5.72
CA SER A 109 1.27 -10.20 -7.19
C SER A 109 1.02 -8.87 -7.92
N HIS A 110 0.51 -7.84 -7.25
CA HIS A 110 0.16 -6.55 -7.84
C HIS A 110 0.91 -5.36 -7.25
N PHE A 111 1.60 -5.54 -6.11
CA PHE A 111 2.22 -4.45 -5.38
C PHE A 111 3.59 -4.82 -4.83
N MET A 112 4.44 -3.81 -4.77
CA MET A 112 5.78 -3.88 -4.21
C MET A 112 5.90 -2.90 -3.05
N VAL A 113 6.78 -3.23 -2.11
CA VAL A 113 7.11 -2.39 -0.97
C VAL A 113 8.56 -1.97 -1.11
N PHE A 114 8.83 -0.69 -0.91
CA PHE A 114 10.17 -0.09 -1.02
C PHE A 114 10.52 0.61 0.28
N THR A 115 11.78 0.53 0.70
CA THR A 115 12.28 1.41 1.76
C THR A 115 12.52 2.82 1.22
N TYR A 116 12.36 3.84 2.06
CA TYR A 116 12.82 5.19 1.73
C TYR A 116 14.33 5.14 1.48
N PRO A 117 14.86 5.87 0.47
CA PRO A 117 16.29 5.90 0.22
C PRO A 117 17.06 6.33 1.47
N THR A 118 18.00 5.49 1.91
CA THR A 118 18.90 5.77 3.03
C THR A 118 20.31 5.95 2.52
N LYS A 119 21.05 6.90 3.09
CA LYS A 119 22.45 7.15 2.73
C LYS A 119 23.27 5.87 2.91
N ASN A 120 24.02 5.50 1.86
CA ASN A 120 24.91 4.35 1.85
C ASN A 120 26.26 4.70 2.48
#